data_AF-A0A2E8UBE3-F1
#
_entry.id   AF-A0A2E8UBE3-F1
#
_cell.length_a   1.000
_cell.length_b   1.000
_cell.length_c   1.000
_cell.angle_alpha   90.00
_cell.angle_beta   90.00
_cell.angle_gamma   90.00
#
_symmetry.space_group_name_H-M   'P 1'
#
loop_
_entity.id
_entity.type
_entity.pdbx_description
1 polymer ?
#
loop_
_entity_poly.entity_id
_entity_poly.type
_entity_poly.pdbx_seq_one_letter_code
_entity_poly.pdbx_strand_id
1 'polypeptide(L)'
;MNEIKRNQSIGVPKPLVDGPEKVSGKALYSGDFVPKNCLVGRIMRSPVAHAEIINIDIIEAQKLPGVKVIITGDETDEPFGILPIARF
;
A
#
# COMPACT_ATOMS: atom_id res chain seq x y z
N MET A 1 34.53 8.00 36.92
CA MET A 1 34.25 6.88 36.01
C MET A 1 32.89 6.33 36.41
N ASN A 2 31.82 6.61 35.67
CA ASN A 2 30.47 6.20 36.10
C ASN A 2 30.26 4.72 35.80
N GLU A 3 29.87 3.95 36.82
CA GLU A 3 29.48 2.55 36.67
C GLU A 3 28.23 2.44 35.79
N ILE A 4 28.34 1.70 34.69
CA ILE A 4 27.19 1.34 33.86
C ILE A 4 26.46 0.19 34.56
N LYS A 5 25.37 0.50 35.28
CA LYS A 5 24.47 -0.53 35.81
C LYS A 5 23.88 -1.34 34.65
N ARG A 6 24.04 -2.67 34.69
CA ARG A 6 23.42 -3.59 33.73
C ARG A 6 21.90 -3.39 33.75
N ASN A 7 21.36 -2.92 32.63
CA ASN A 7 19.93 -2.72 32.48
C ASN A 7 19.26 -4.08 32.31
N GLN A 8 18.51 -4.54 33.33
CA GLN A 8 17.87 -5.86 33.37
C GLN A 8 16.73 -6.04 32.34
N SER A 9 16.44 -5.00 31.55
CA SER A 9 15.41 -4.98 30.51
C SER A 9 15.92 -5.40 29.12
N ILE A 10 17.23 -5.34 28.87
CA ILE A 10 17.82 -5.61 27.56
C ILE A 10 18.29 -7.06 27.50
N GLY A 11 17.92 -7.79 26.44
CA GLY A 11 18.33 -9.18 26.22
C GLY A 11 17.50 -10.23 26.97
N VAL A 12 16.42 -9.83 27.63
CA VAL A 12 15.47 -10.74 28.29
C VAL A 12 14.18 -10.88 27.48
N PRO A 13 13.53 -12.05 27.46
CA PRO A 13 12.27 -12.22 26.75
C PRO A 13 11.19 -11.34 27.39
N LYS A 14 10.61 -10.44 26.58
CA LYS A 14 9.52 -9.55 26.99
C LYS A 14 8.37 -9.66 25.97
N PRO A 15 7.11 -9.60 26.42
CA PRO A 15 5.98 -9.43 25.51
C PRO A 15 6.12 -8.14 24.69
N LEU A 16 5.59 -8.17 23.48
CA LEU A 16 5.51 -6.98 22.63
C LEU A 16 4.59 -5.93 23.28
N VAL A 17 5.03 -4.66 23.27
CA VAL A 17 4.26 -3.54 23.85
C VAL A 17 2.91 -3.38 23.14
N ASP A 18 2.88 -3.56 21.83
CA ASP A 18 1.70 -3.51 20.97
C ASP A 18 1.01 -4.88 20.82
N GLY A 19 1.51 -5.91 21.51
CA GLY A 19 1.00 -7.28 21.46
C GLY A 19 -0.50 -7.36 21.77
N PRO A 20 -0.99 -6.79 22.90
CA PRO A 20 -2.40 -6.84 23.25
C PRO A 20 -3.33 -6.27 22.16
N GLU A 21 -2.96 -5.16 21.52
CA GLU A 21 -3.78 -4.54 20.47
C GLU A 21 -3.80 -5.38 19.19
N LYS A 22 -2.64 -5.94 18.81
CA LYS A 22 -2.51 -6.80 17.63
C LYS A 22 -3.30 -8.11 17.76
N VAL A 23 -3.22 -8.77 18.92
CA VAL A 23 -3.92 -10.06 19.13
C VAL A 23 -5.42 -9.91 19.39
N SER A 24 -5.87 -8.72 19.77
CA SER A 24 -7.29 -8.43 20.01
C SER A 24 -8.00 -7.80 18.81
N GLY A 25 -7.30 -7.55 17.69
CA GLY A 25 -7.86 -6.88 16.52
C GLY A 25 -8.14 -5.38 16.74
N LYS A 26 -7.53 -4.77 17.76
CA LYS A 26 -7.68 -3.33 18.07
C LYS A 26 -6.63 -2.46 17.38
N ALA A 27 -5.51 -3.05 16.98
CA ALA A 27 -4.48 -2.33 16.22
C ALA A 27 -5.05 -1.93 14.85
N LEU A 28 -4.89 -0.65 14.48
CA LEU A 28 -5.31 -0.12 13.19
C LEU A 28 -4.14 -0.13 12.20
N TYR A 29 -4.41 -0.61 11.00
CA TYR A 29 -3.50 -0.64 9.85
C TYR A 29 -4.04 0.22 8.72
N SER A 30 -3.23 0.47 7.69
CA SER A 30 -3.59 1.34 6.56
C SER A 30 -4.93 0.98 5.90
N GLY A 31 -5.30 -0.31 5.87
CA GLY A 31 -6.57 -0.78 5.32
C GLY A 31 -7.80 -0.50 6.19
N ASP A 32 -7.62 -0.26 7.49
CA ASP A 32 -8.69 0.03 8.44
C ASP A 32 -9.12 1.50 8.39
N PHE A 33 -8.27 2.38 7.85
CA PHE A 33 -8.56 3.79 7.67
C PHE A 33 -9.40 4.02 6.40
N VAL A 34 -10.72 4.12 6.56
CA VAL A 34 -11.65 4.44 5.46
C VAL A 34 -12.33 5.79 5.73
N PRO A 35 -11.80 6.91 5.20
CA PRO A 35 -12.42 8.22 5.32
C PRO A 35 -13.82 8.27 4.68
N LYS A 36 -14.64 9.20 5.16
CA LYS A 36 -15.94 9.48 4.53
C LYS A 36 -15.72 9.91 3.06
N ASN A 37 -16.46 9.30 2.14
CA ASN A 37 -16.38 9.51 0.69
C ASN A 37 -15.07 9.00 0.02
N CYS A 38 -14.32 8.09 0.66
CA CYS A 38 -13.17 7.47 0.03
C CYS A 38 -13.57 6.61 -1.18
N LEU A 39 -12.85 6.73 -2.29
CA LEU A 39 -13.00 5.85 -3.45
C LEU A 39 -12.29 4.52 -3.19
N VAL A 40 -12.88 3.42 -3.65
CA VAL A 40 -12.24 2.09 -3.62
C VAL A 40 -11.51 1.88 -4.95
N GLY A 41 -10.20 1.70 -4.88
CA GLY A 41 -9.36 1.39 -6.04
C GLY A 41 -9.21 -0.11 -6.27
N ARG A 42 -9.09 -0.52 -7.53
CA ARG A 42 -8.72 -1.88 -7.93
C ARG A 42 -7.66 -1.82 -9.01
N ILE A 43 -6.62 -2.63 -8.85
CA ILE A 43 -5.52 -2.73 -9.82
C ILE A 43 -5.84 -3.85 -10.81
N MET A 44 -5.90 -3.51 -12.10
CA MET A 44 -5.86 -4.49 -13.19
C MET A 44 -4.41 -4.88 -13.43
N ARG A 45 -4.12 -6.19 -13.45
CA ARG A 45 -2.76 -6.71 -13.64
C ARG A 45 -2.66 -7.42 -14.98
N SER A 46 -1.46 -7.43 -15.55
CA SER A 46 -1.17 -8.20 -16.76
C SER A 46 -1.52 -9.68 -16.56
N PRO A 47 -2.21 -10.32 -17.53
CA PRO A 47 -2.48 -11.76 -17.50
C PRO A 47 -1.25 -12.60 -17.89
N VAL A 48 -0.20 -11.96 -18.41
CA VAL A 48 1.02 -12.62 -18.90
C VAL A 48 2.28 -12.00 -18.29
N ALA A 49 3.35 -12.79 -18.22
CA ALA A 49 4.61 -12.37 -17.58
C ALA A 49 5.34 -11.28 -18.37
N HIS A 50 5.25 -11.29 -19.71
CA HIS A 50 5.90 -10.32 -20.58
C HIS A 50 5.07 -10.12 -21.87
N ALA A 51 4.75 -8.87 -22.18
CA ALA A 51 4.09 -8.46 -23.41
C ALA A 51 4.26 -6.95 -23.61
N GLU A 52 4.07 -6.50 -24.84
CA GLU A 52 3.92 -5.08 -25.18
C GLU A 52 2.44 -4.68 -25.03
N ILE A 53 2.18 -3.53 -24.42
CA ILE A 53 0.83 -2.96 -24.34
C ILE A 53 0.54 -2.26 -25.67
N ILE A 54 -0.25 -2.88 -26.53
CA ILE A 54 -0.64 -2.29 -27.83
C ILE A 54 -1.84 -1.35 -27.67
N ASN A 55 -2.80 -1.70 -26.81
CA ASN A 55 -4.01 -0.91 -26.58
C ASN A 55 -4.64 -1.23 -25.21
N ILE A 56 -5.32 -0.24 -24.62
CA ILE A 56 -6.15 -0.39 -23.43
C ILE A 56 -7.53 0.22 -23.74
N ASP A 57 -8.53 -0.63 -24.00
CA ASP A 57 -9.91 -0.18 -24.18
C ASP A 57 -10.64 -0.13 -22.82
N ILE A 58 -11.06 1.08 -22.44
CA ILE A 58 -11.73 1.35 -21.16
C ILE A 58 -13.23 1.64 -21.31
N ILE A 59 -13.78 1.60 -22.53
CA ILE A 59 -15.14 2.09 -22.84
C ILE A 59 -16.20 1.37 -22.00
N GLU A 60 -16.16 0.04 -21.95
CA GLU A 60 -17.16 -0.73 -21.21
C GLU A 60 -17.00 -0.55 -19.69
N ALA A 61 -15.76 -0.45 -19.21
CA ALA A 61 -15.49 -0.23 -17.79
C ALA A 61 -15.98 1.15 -17.32
N GLN A 62 -15.85 2.19 -18.14
CA GLN A 62 -16.35 3.55 -17.83
C GLN A 62 -17.87 3.60 -17.70
N LYS A 63 -18.61 2.75 -18.42
CA LYS A 63 -20.07 2.70 -18.38
C LYS A 63 -20.62 2.02 -17.13
N LEU A 64 -19.80 1.29 -16.38
CA LEU A 64 -20.26 0.54 -15.21
C LEU A 64 -20.74 1.48 -14.09
N PRO A 65 -21.93 1.24 -13.50
CA PRO A 65 -22.39 2.01 -12.36
C PRO A 65 -21.39 1.97 -11.21
N GLY A 66 -21.04 3.13 -10.67
CA GLY A 66 -20.12 3.27 -9.54
C GLY A 66 -18.65 3.48 -9.92
N VAL A 67 -18.27 3.29 -11.19
CA VAL A 67 -16.95 3.70 -11.67
C VAL A 67 -16.87 5.22 -11.68
N LYS A 68 -15.87 5.76 -10.98
CA LYS A 68 -15.64 7.22 -10.87
C LYS A 68 -14.50 7.69 -11.75
N VAL A 69 -13.47 6.87 -11.88
CA VAL A 69 -12.26 7.16 -12.66
C VAL A 69 -11.58 5.85 -13.05
N ILE A 70 -10.92 5.85 -14.20
CA ILE A 70 -9.98 4.82 -14.64
C ILE A 70 -8.69 5.56 -14.96
N ILE A 71 -7.57 5.08 -14.43
CA ILE A 71 -6.24 5.66 -14.62
C ILE A 71 -5.39 4.62 -15.34
N THR A 72 -4.82 4.99 -16.47
CA THR A 72 -3.92 4.20 -17.31
C THR A 72 -2.52 4.83 -17.30
N GLY A 73 -1.60 4.27 -18.09
CA GLY A 73 -0.28 4.87 -18.27
C GLY A 73 -0.33 6.24 -18.97
N ASP A 74 -1.36 6.50 -19.79
CA ASP A 74 -1.49 7.75 -20.54
C ASP A 74 -1.74 8.96 -19.63
N GLU A 75 -2.26 8.76 -18.42
CA GLU A 75 -2.45 9.79 -17.40
C GLU A 75 -1.21 9.99 -16.50
N THR A 76 -0.11 9.28 -16.74
CA THR A 76 1.11 9.37 -15.94
C THR A 76 2.24 10.04 -16.73
N ASP A 77 2.96 10.96 -16.07
CA ASP A 77 4.09 11.64 -16.70
C ASP A 77 5.24 10.68 -17.07
N GLU A 78 5.36 9.56 -16.34
CA GLU A 78 6.41 8.57 -16.51
C GLU A 78 5.81 7.16 -16.64
N PRO A 79 6.14 6.40 -17.71
CA PRO A 79 5.56 5.09 -17.96
C PRO A 79 6.06 4.00 -17.01
N PHE A 80 7.16 4.25 -16.27
CA PHE A 80 7.71 3.33 -15.28
C PHE A 80 8.44 4.10 -14.16
N GLY A 81 8.47 3.52 -12.95
CA GLY A 81 9.21 4.08 -11.82
C GLY A 81 8.35 4.20 -10.56
N ILE A 82 8.49 3.23 -9.66
CA ILE A 82 7.71 3.16 -8.41
C ILE A 82 8.24 4.09 -7.32
N LEU A 83 9.43 4.67 -7.52
CA LEU A 83 10.12 5.47 -6.51
C LEU A 83 10.43 6.87 -7.07
N PRO A 84 10.10 7.95 -6.35
CA PRO A 84 10.43 9.33 -6.75
C PRO A 84 11.91 9.56 -7.04
N ILE A 85 12.81 8.73 -6.52
CA ILE A 85 14.26 8.79 -6.75
C ILE A 85 14.70 8.26 -8.12
N ALA A 86 13.81 7.60 -8.86
CA ALA A 86 14.11 7.01 -10.16
C ALA A 86 13.90 7.97 -11.33
N ARG A 87 13.56 9.25 -11.05
CA ARG A 87 13.43 10.31 -12.05
C ARG A 87 14.82 10.90 -12.32
N PHE A 88 15.32 10.75 -13.55
CA PHE A 88 16.55 11.37 -14.03
C PHE A 88 16.25 12.57 -14.92
#